data_AF-A0A967GVJ8-F1
#
_entry.id   AF-A0A967GVJ8-F1
#
_cell.length_a   1.000
_cell.length_b   1.000
_cell.length_c   1.000
_cell.angle_alpha   90.00
_cell.angle_beta   90.00
_cell.angle_gamma   90.00
#
_symmetry.space_group_name_H-M   'P 1'
#
loop_
_entity.id
_entity.type
_entity.pdbx_description
1 polymer ?
#
loop_
_entity_poly.entity_id
_entity_poly.type
_entity_poly.pdbx_seq_one_letter_code
_entity_poly.pdbx_strand_id
1 'polypeptide(L)'
;LPGGGERFLLLHRRRLWNEKEGKWIGWERKRGKLHELNRLLRGATDTTFIPVRGRPPAVPQGVRYVITLDVDTRLPKGTAYRLVGAMAHP
;
A
#
# COMPACT_ATOMS: atom_id res chain seq x y z
N LEU A 1 -16.14 -0.43 -13.17
CA LEU A 1 -15.81 -1.87 -13.18
C LEU A 1 -17.04 -2.58 -12.68
N PRO A 2 -17.49 -3.66 -13.33
CA PRO A 2 -18.54 -4.49 -12.75
C PRO A 2 -18.02 -5.00 -11.39
N GLY A 3 -18.74 -4.72 -10.29
CA GLY A 3 -18.41 -5.29 -8.97
C GLY A 3 -18.41 -4.38 -7.72
N GLY A 4 -18.79 -3.09 -7.78
CA GLY A 4 -19.22 -2.32 -6.59
C GLY A 4 -18.25 -2.06 -5.42
N GLY A 5 -17.03 -2.60 -5.41
CA GLY A 5 -16.09 -2.46 -4.27
C GLY A 5 -15.46 -1.07 -4.10
N GLU A 6 -14.93 -0.80 -2.89
CA GLU A 6 -14.17 0.42 -2.58
C GLU A 6 -12.94 0.57 -3.50
N ARG A 7 -12.82 1.72 -4.16
CA ARG A 7 -11.73 2.01 -5.12
C ARG A 7 -10.59 2.81 -4.53
N PHE A 8 -10.86 3.52 -3.44
CA PHE A 8 -9.91 4.36 -2.74
C PHE A 8 -9.88 3.91 -1.30
N LEU A 9 -8.68 3.59 -0.82
CA LEU A 9 -8.45 3.08 0.53
C LEU A 9 -7.50 4.03 1.25
N LEU A 10 -7.82 4.35 2.50
CA LEU A 10 -6.93 5.08 3.39
C LEU A 10 -6.32 4.13 4.40
N LEU A 11 -5.01 3.95 4.32
CA LEU A 11 -4.23 3.14 5.25
C LEU A 11 -3.35 4.06 6.10
N HIS A 12 -3.65 4.16 7.40
CA HIS A 12 -2.90 4.98 8.34
C HIS A 12 -2.04 4.11 9.25
N ARG A 13 -0.75 4.43 9.40
CA ARG A 13 0.19 3.68 10.25
C ARG A 13 0.36 4.39 11.58
N ARG A 14 0.35 3.68 12.70
CA ARG A 14 0.77 4.27 13.99
C ARG A 14 2.25 4.66 13.94
N ARG A 15 2.62 5.64 14.74
CA ARG A 15 4.01 6.02 14.96
C ARG A 15 4.66 5.05 15.93
N LEU A 16 5.93 4.72 15.70
CA LEU A 16 6.78 3.96 16.61
C LEU A 16 7.90 4.88 17.13
N TRP A 17 8.38 4.60 18.33
CA TRP A 17 9.54 5.29 18.87
C TRP A 17 10.78 4.93 18.05
N ASN A 18 11.51 5.96 17.61
CA ASN A 18 12.82 5.80 16.99
C ASN A 18 13.86 6.34 17.97
N GLU A 19 14.66 5.45 18.55
CA GLU A 19 15.71 5.80 19.52
C GLU A 19 16.80 6.69 18.93
N LYS A 20 17.18 6.46 17.67
CA LYS A 20 18.25 7.23 16.99
C LYS A 20 17.84 8.69 16.77
N GLU A 21 16.55 8.93 16.54
CA GLU A 21 16.01 10.28 16.31
C GLU A 21 15.32 10.88 17.54
N GLY A 22 15.15 10.11 18.62
CA GLY A 22 14.44 10.52 19.83
C GLY A 22 12.99 10.95 19.61
N LYS A 23 12.30 10.34 18.62
CA LYS A 23 10.97 10.80 18.16
C LYS A 23 10.03 9.65 17.79
N TRP A 24 8.73 9.89 17.96
CA TRP A 24 7.67 9.03 17.43
C TRP A 24 7.42 9.30 15.94
N ILE A 25 7.81 8.35 15.09
CA ILE A 25 7.71 8.47 13.63
C ILE A 25 7.22 7.16 12.98
N GLY A 26 6.82 7.21 11.72
CA GLY A 26 6.51 5.99 10.97
C GLY A 26 7.77 5.17 10.70
N TRP A 27 7.78 3.88 11.08
CA TRP A 27 8.91 2.98 10.85
C TRP A 27 9.33 2.96 9.38
N GLU A 28 10.64 3.14 9.14
CA GLU A 28 11.29 3.17 7.82
C GLU A 28 10.61 4.02 6.73
N ARG A 29 9.83 5.04 7.12
CA ARG A 29 9.17 6.05 6.27
C ARG A 29 8.88 5.60 4.82
N LYS A 30 9.79 5.87 3.87
CA LYS A 30 9.62 5.57 2.43
C LYS A 30 9.61 4.06 2.12
N ARG A 31 10.56 3.29 2.67
CA ARG A 31 10.65 1.83 2.44
C ARG A 31 9.62 1.09 3.29
N GLY A 32 9.49 1.47 4.55
CA GLY A 32 8.60 0.82 5.50
C GLY A 32 7.13 0.84 5.08
N LYS A 33 6.63 1.95 4.50
CA LYS A 33 5.23 2.00 4.02
C LYS A 33 4.94 0.98 2.90
N LEU A 34 5.90 0.75 2.01
CA LEU A 34 5.74 -0.20 0.90
C LEU A 34 5.88 -1.63 1.39
N HIS A 35 6.85 -1.88 2.27
CA HIS A 35 7.06 -3.19 2.85
C HIS A 35 5.83 -3.66 3.64
N GLU A 36 5.27 -2.78 4.47
CA GLU A 36 4.12 -3.11 5.29
C GLU A 36 2.82 -3.23 4.46
N LEU A 37 2.65 -2.41 3.42
CA LEU A 37 1.56 -2.59 2.45
C LEU A 37 1.64 -3.98 1.78
N ASN A 38 2.82 -4.42 1.36
CA ASN A 38 3.00 -5.75 0.78
C ASN A 38 2.68 -6.86 1.78
N ARG A 39 3.04 -6.70 3.06
CA ARG A 39 2.63 -7.64 4.10
C ARG A 39 1.12 -7.71 4.24
N LEU A 40 0.44 -6.56 4.30
CA LEU A 40 -1.02 -6.49 4.41
C LEU A 40 -1.71 -7.14 3.20
N LEU A 41 -1.25 -6.84 1.97
CA LEU A 41 -1.77 -7.44 0.73
C LEU A 41 -1.57 -8.96 0.68
N ARG A 42 -0.59 -9.49 1.42
CA ARG A 42 -0.32 -10.94 1.56
C ARG A 42 -1.01 -11.56 2.78
N GLY A 43 -1.89 -10.83 3.46
CA GLY A 43 -2.71 -11.33 4.56
C GLY A 43 -2.12 -11.18 5.96
N ALA A 44 -1.05 -10.41 6.14
CA ALA A 44 -0.51 -10.14 7.48
C ALA A 44 -1.52 -9.37 8.33
N THR A 45 -1.77 -9.83 9.55
CA THR A 45 -2.69 -9.21 10.52
C THR A 45 -1.98 -8.40 11.61
N ASP A 46 -0.65 -8.44 11.63
CA ASP A 46 0.23 -7.87 12.65
C ASP A 46 0.94 -6.58 12.18
N THR A 47 0.35 -5.88 11.23
CA THR A 47 0.87 -4.59 10.73
C THR A 47 0.62 -3.45 11.72
N THR A 48 1.31 -2.33 11.53
CA THR A 48 1.09 -1.08 12.24
C THR A 48 -0.03 -0.22 11.66
N PHE A 49 -0.75 -0.70 10.64
CA PHE A 49 -1.93 0.00 10.15
C PHE A 49 -3.02 -0.02 11.24
N ILE A 50 -3.58 1.16 11.53
CA ILE A 50 -4.61 1.32 12.55
C ILE A 50 -5.99 1.46 11.93
N PRO A 51 -7.07 1.14 12.67
CA PRO A 51 -8.43 1.39 12.22
C PRO A 51 -8.67 2.87 11.91
N VAL A 52 -9.34 3.13 10.79
CA VAL A 52 -9.78 4.48 10.40
C VAL A 52 -11.29 4.51 10.49
N ARG A 53 -11.84 5.43 11.31
CA ARG A 53 -13.29 5.51 11.58
C ARG A 53 -13.89 4.17 12.05
N GLY A 54 -13.16 3.46 12.92
CA GLY A 54 -13.59 2.18 13.48
C GLY A 54 -13.54 0.99 12.52
N ARG A 55 -13.10 1.17 11.27
CA ARG A 55 -12.92 0.08 10.31
C ARG A 55 -11.48 -0.42 10.34
N PRO A 56 -11.22 -1.73 10.53
CA PRO A 56 -9.87 -2.26 10.46
C PRO A 56 -9.30 -2.08 9.04
N PRO A 57 -7.96 -2.08 8.87
CA PRO A 57 -7.34 -2.04 7.57
C PRO A 57 -7.83 -3.20 6.70
N ALA A 58 -8.45 -2.89 5.56
CA ALA A 58 -8.95 -3.87 4.61
C ALA A 58 -8.40 -3.56 3.21
N VAL A 59 -7.96 -4.60 2.51
CA VAL A 59 -7.42 -4.51 1.15
C VAL A 59 -8.07 -5.57 0.25
N PRO A 60 -8.12 -5.36 -1.07
CA PRO A 60 -8.66 -6.34 -2.00
C PRO A 60 -7.84 -7.64 -1.94
N GLN A 61 -8.54 -8.76 -2.07
CA GLN A 61 -7.90 -10.07 -2.17
C GLN A 61 -7.38 -10.31 -3.60
N GLY A 62 -6.35 -11.15 -3.73
CA GLY A 62 -5.83 -11.57 -5.04
C GLY A 62 -5.12 -10.49 -5.86
N VAL A 63 -4.59 -9.45 -5.21
CA VAL A 63 -3.77 -8.42 -5.88
C VAL A 63 -2.47 -9.06 -6.38
N ARG A 64 -2.31 -9.15 -7.70
CA ARG A 64 -1.11 -9.71 -8.35
C ARG A 64 -0.03 -8.68 -8.65
N TYR A 65 -0.43 -7.44 -8.90
CA TYR A 65 0.49 -6.36 -9.30
C TYR A 65 0.21 -5.10 -8.48
N VAL A 66 1.28 -4.43 -8.07
CA VAL A 66 1.22 -3.13 -7.39
C VAL A 66 2.05 -2.14 -8.21
N ILE A 67 1.45 -1.02 -8.57
CA ILE A 67 2.14 0.11 -9.21
C ILE A 67 2.16 1.25 -8.20
N THR A 68 3.36 1.64 -7.77
CA THR A 68 3.56 2.78 -6.88
C THR A 68 3.93 4.02 -7.69
N LEU A 69 3.25 5.13 -7.45
CA LEU A 69 3.56 6.42 -8.07
C LEU A 69 3.95 7.40 -6.97
N ASP A 70 5.07 8.12 -7.15
CA ASP A 70 5.38 9.29 -6.34
C ASP A 70 4.57 10.49 -6.87
N VAL A 71 4.44 11.57 -6.08
CA VAL A 71 3.61 12.75 -6.43
C VAL A 71 3.99 13.37 -7.78
N ASP A 72 5.26 13.29 -8.15
CA ASP A 72 5.79 13.84 -9.40
C ASP A 72 5.75 12.83 -10.57
N THR A 73 5.22 11.62 -10.34
CA THR A 73 5.14 10.57 -11.37
C THR A 73 3.81 10.62 -12.10
N ARG A 74 3.85 10.98 -13.39
CA ARG A 74 2.68 10.85 -14.28
C ARG A 74 2.57 9.42 -14.79
N LEU A 75 1.36 8.86 -14.74
CA LEU A 75 1.04 7.57 -15.36
C LEU A 75 0.11 7.79 -16.55
N PRO A 76 0.65 7.89 -17.79
CA PRO A 76 -0.19 8.06 -18.97
C PRO A 76 -1.21 6.93 -19.14
N LYS A 77 -2.33 7.25 -19.77
CA LYS A 77 -3.39 6.28 -20.08
C LYS A 77 -2.80 5.07 -20.82
N GLY A 78 -3.16 3.87 -20.38
CA GLY A 78 -2.69 2.61 -20.96
C GLY A 78 -1.32 2.13 -20.47
N THR A 79 -0.54 2.94 -19.76
CA THR A 79 0.78 2.51 -19.25
C THR A 79 0.69 1.40 -18.21
N ALA A 80 -0.26 1.46 -17.26
CA ALA A 80 -0.46 0.37 -16.30
C ALA A 80 -0.72 -0.98 -16.99
N TYR A 81 -1.55 -0.99 -18.04
CA TYR A 81 -1.85 -2.21 -18.79
C TYR A 81 -0.60 -2.77 -19.48
N ARG A 82 0.20 -1.90 -20.12
CA ARG A 82 1.46 -2.31 -20.75
C ARG A 82 2.47 -2.87 -19.74
N LEU A 83 2.60 -2.24 -18.57
CA LEU A 83 3.51 -2.72 -17.51
C LEU A 83 3.09 -4.10 -17.00
N VAL A 84 1.80 -4.29 -16.74
CA VAL A 84 1.26 -5.61 -16.35
C VAL A 84 1.48 -6.63 -17.45
N GLY A 85 1.21 -6.28 -18.72
CA GLY A 85 1.42 -7.16 -19.87
C GLY A 85 2.88 -7.60 -20.01
N ALA A 86 3.83 -6.68 -19.84
CA ALA A 86 5.26 -6.99 -19.88
C ALA A 86 5.69 -7.96 -18.77
N MET A 87 5.18 -7.80 -17.54
CA MET A 87 5.46 -8.71 -16.43
C MET A 87 4.72 -10.05 -16.51
N ALA A 88 3.64 -10.12 -17.29
CA ALA A 88 2.83 -11.34 -17.46
C ALA A 88 3.30 -12.20 -18.65
N HIS A 89 4.24 -11.71 -19.45
CA HIS A 89 4.80 -12.46 -20.58
C HIS A 89 5.83 -13.48 -20.07
N PRO A 90 5.88 -14.71 -20.63
CA PRO A 90 6.86 -15.75 -20.27
C PRO A 90 8.31 -15.35 -20.54
#